data_AF-A0A7X4H0G5-F1
#
_entry.id   AF-A0A7X4H0G5-F1
#
_cell.length_a   1.000
_cell.length_b   1.000
_cell.length_c   1.000
_cell.angle_alpha   90.00
_cell.angle_beta   90.00
_cell.angle_gamma   90.00
#
_symmetry.space_group_name_H-M   'P 1'
#
loop_
_entity.id
_entity.type
_entity.pdbx_description
1 polymer ?
#
loop_
_entity_poly.entity_id
_entity_poly.type
_entity_poly.pdbx_seq_one_letter_code
_entity_poly.pdbx_strand_id
1 'polypeptide(L)'
;MSVTIPSVSELTLLKVLWKQQPLSAREIHDAAADELGWSFSSTRKTLDRMLEKQMIGMQTVHGINVYSAVLEKVGTLAAFARDFGRRVMELDAPLPVAMFTGSKLVDQKELTQLEQMLNDWPADSE
;
A
#
# COMPACT_ATOMS: atom_id res chain seq x y z
N MET A 1 -14.29 5.37 -11.94
CA MET A 1 -14.33 5.25 -10.47
C MET A 1 -13.14 6.00 -9.91
N SER A 2 -13.35 6.92 -8.98
CA SER A 2 -12.26 7.64 -8.31
C SER A 2 -11.40 6.65 -7.56
N VAL A 3 -10.10 6.60 -7.89
CA VAL A 3 -9.13 5.77 -7.16
C VAL A 3 -9.09 6.29 -5.71
N THR A 4 -9.51 5.46 -4.75
CA THR A 4 -9.52 5.86 -3.34
C THR A 4 -8.12 5.67 -2.78
N ILE A 5 -7.49 6.78 -2.40
CA ILE A 5 -6.13 6.77 -1.87
C ILE A 5 -6.20 6.52 -0.37
N PRO A 6 -5.53 5.47 0.16
CA PRO A 6 -5.47 5.22 1.58
C PRO A 6 -4.79 6.38 2.33
N SER A 7 -5.30 6.72 3.50
CA SER A 7 -4.54 7.52 4.47
C SER A 7 -3.32 6.74 4.97
N VAL A 8 -2.37 7.42 5.64
CA VAL A 8 -1.18 6.79 6.20
C VAL A 8 -1.54 5.60 7.10
N SER A 9 -2.49 5.76 8.01
CA SER A 9 -2.91 4.67 8.91
C SER A 9 -3.60 3.52 8.17
N GLU A 10 -4.42 3.81 7.15
CA GLU A 10 -5.05 2.78 6.32
C GLU A 10 -4.01 2.01 5.49
N LEU A 11 -3.00 2.71 4.98
CA LEU A 11 -1.87 2.10 4.27
C LEU A 11 -1.04 1.20 5.19
N THR A 12 -0.82 1.58 6.45
CA THR A 12 -0.13 0.72 7.43
C THR A 12 -0.89 -0.59 7.64
N LEU A 13 -2.23 -0.57 7.75
CA LEU A 13 -3.02 -1.80 7.87
C LEU A 13 -3.04 -2.61 6.56
N LEU A 14 -3.09 -1.97 5.40
CA LEU A 14 -2.95 -2.64 4.10
C LEU A 14 -1.60 -3.34 3.96
N LYS A 15 -0.50 -2.71 4.41
CA LYS A 15 0.83 -3.33 4.41
C LYS A 15 0.88 -4.61 5.24
N VAL A 16 0.17 -4.67 6.36
CA VAL A 16 0.03 -5.90 7.15
C VAL A 16 -0.69 -6.97 6.33
N LEU A 17 -1.84 -6.64 5.74
CA LEU A 17 -2.65 -7.58 4.94
C LEU A 17 -1.93 -8.07 3.66
N TRP A 18 -1.16 -7.23 3.00
CA TRP A 18 -0.36 -7.64 1.83
C TRP A 18 0.78 -8.60 2.17
N LYS A 19 1.28 -8.56 3.42
CA LYS A 19 2.28 -9.52 3.89
C LYS A 19 1.63 -10.85 4.25
N GLN A 20 0.45 -10.79 4.87
CA GLN A 20 -0.28 -11.97 5.31
C GLN A 20 -1.78 -11.70 5.33
N GLN A 21 -2.55 -12.57 4.70
CA GLN A 21 -4.01 -12.53 4.69
C GLN A 21 -4.58 -13.94 4.45
N PRO A 22 -5.79 -14.25 4.95
CA PRO A 22 -6.64 -13.38 5.76
C PRO A 22 -6.14 -13.25 7.21
N LEU A 23 -6.46 -12.14 7.88
CA LEU A 23 -6.13 -11.90 9.29
C LEU A 23 -7.32 -11.38 10.07
N SER A 24 -7.46 -11.80 11.33
CA SER A 24 -8.42 -11.21 12.27
C SER A 24 -8.06 -9.76 12.60
N ALA A 25 -9.04 -8.99 13.09
CA ALA A 25 -8.78 -7.62 13.54
C ALA A 25 -7.67 -7.55 14.61
N ARG A 26 -7.56 -8.58 15.46
CA ARG A 26 -6.56 -8.63 16.53
C ARG A 26 -5.15 -8.85 15.97
N GLU A 27 -4.99 -9.78 15.05
CA GLU A 27 -3.70 -10.02 14.39
C GLU A 27 -3.23 -8.79 13.60
N ILE A 28 -4.16 -8.11 12.91
CA ILE A 28 -3.86 -6.86 12.20
C ILE A 28 -3.38 -5.78 13.19
N HIS A 29 -4.07 -5.66 14.34
CA HIS A 29 -3.70 -4.69 15.37
C HIS A 29 -2.32 -4.97 15.93
N ASP A 30 -2.06 -6.21 16.35
CA ASP A 30 -0.80 -6.58 16.98
C ASP A 30 0.38 -6.40 16.00
N ALA A 31 0.19 -6.71 14.71
CA ALA A 31 1.21 -6.49 13.68
C ALA A 31 1.45 -5.01 13.31
N ALA A 32 0.52 -4.11 13.61
CA ALA A 32 0.63 -2.68 13.33
C ALA A 32 0.85 -1.82 14.60
N ALA A 33 0.90 -2.44 15.78
CA ALA A 33 0.88 -1.75 17.07
C ALA A 33 2.07 -0.81 17.24
N ASP A 34 3.27 -1.25 16.87
CA ASP A 34 4.50 -0.47 17.00
C ASP A 34 4.51 0.78 16.10
N GLU A 35 3.93 0.69 14.89
CA GLU A 35 3.90 1.80 13.94
C GLU A 35 2.78 2.81 14.25
N LEU A 36 1.61 2.32 14.68
CA LEU A 36 0.43 3.17 14.88
C LEU A 36 0.28 3.68 16.31
N GLY A 37 0.82 2.98 17.31
CA GLY A 37 0.81 3.39 18.71
C GLY A 37 -0.57 3.62 19.33
N TRP A 38 -1.64 3.10 18.70
CA TRP A 38 -3.03 3.40 19.07
C TRP A 38 -3.77 2.20 19.66
N SER A 39 -4.98 2.44 20.19
CA SER A 39 -5.79 1.38 20.80
C SER A 39 -6.34 0.37 19.78
N PHE A 40 -6.67 -0.83 20.25
CA PHE A 40 -7.39 -1.84 19.44
C PHE A 40 -8.73 -1.33 18.91
N SER A 41 -9.44 -0.48 19.67
CA SER A 41 -10.70 0.14 19.22
C SER A 41 -10.49 1.04 18.01
N SER A 42 -9.38 1.78 17.97
CA SER A 42 -8.99 2.62 16.82
C SER A 42 -8.69 1.78 15.58
N THR A 43 -8.08 0.61 15.76
CA THR A 43 -7.85 -0.34 14.67
C THR A 43 -9.18 -0.83 14.09
N ARG A 44 -10.12 -1.28 14.92
CA ARG A 44 -11.44 -1.74 14.45
C ARG A 44 -12.21 -0.66 13.69
N LYS A 45 -12.32 0.55 14.26
CA LYS A 45 -12.97 1.69 13.58
C LYS A 45 -12.32 2.03 12.23
N THR A 46 -11.02 1.80 12.10
CA THR A 46 -10.32 2.01 10.83
C THR A 46 -10.59 0.90 9.84
N LEU A 47 -10.65 -0.37 10.27
CA LEU A 47 -11.08 -1.48 9.43
C LEU A 47 -12.51 -1.29 8.93
N ASP A 48 -13.43 -0.81 9.77
CA ASP A 48 -14.81 -0.51 9.38
C ASP A 48 -14.85 0.56 8.26
N ARG A 49 -14.12 1.67 8.43
CA ARG A 49 -13.98 2.70 7.38
C ARG A 49 -13.31 2.16 6.11
N MET A 50 -12.35 1.26 6.23
CA MET A 50 -11.68 0.63 5.08
C MET A 50 -12.63 -0.29 4.32
N LEU A 51 -13.55 -1.00 5.01
CA LEU A 51 -14.61 -1.77 4.38
C LEU A 51 -15.59 -0.87 3.62
N GLU A 52 -16.04 0.24 4.24
CA GLU A 52 -16.91 1.23 3.59
C GLU A 52 -16.27 1.81 2.32
N LYS A 53 -14.95 2.06 2.37
CA LYS A 53 -14.14 2.52 1.23
C LYS A 53 -13.77 1.41 0.24
N GLN A 54 -14.22 0.17 0.47
CA GLN A 54 -13.91 -1.00 -0.36
C GLN A 54 -12.40 -1.27 -0.52
N MET A 55 -11.60 -0.90 0.48
CA MET A 55 -10.15 -1.13 0.46
C MET A 55 -9.80 -2.58 0.85
N ILE A 56 -10.66 -3.17 1.68
CA ILE A 56 -10.52 -4.52 2.23
C ILE A 56 -11.85 -5.24 2.12
N GLY A 57 -11.80 -6.57 2.14
CA GLY A 57 -12.95 -7.45 2.30
C GLY A 57 -12.96 -8.06 3.69
N MET A 58 -14.13 -8.54 4.11
CA MET A 58 -14.31 -9.26 5.37
C MET A 58 -15.11 -10.53 5.13
N GLN A 59 -14.67 -11.61 5.75
CA GLN A 59 -15.37 -12.90 5.78
C GLN A 59 -15.34 -13.44 7.21
N THR A 60 -16.35 -14.24 7.56
CA THR A 60 -16.38 -14.92 8.86
C THR A 60 -15.86 -16.34 8.71
N VAL A 61 -14.77 -16.67 9.41
CA VAL A 61 -14.16 -18.00 9.45
C VAL A 61 -14.24 -18.52 10.88
N HIS A 62 -14.93 -19.65 11.08
CA HIS A 62 -15.17 -20.23 12.41
C HIS A 62 -15.74 -19.23 13.45
N GLY A 63 -16.63 -18.33 13.01
CA GLY A 63 -17.24 -17.31 13.88
C GLY A 63 -16.37 -16.08 14.14
N ILE A 64 -15.19 -15.99 13.52
CA ILE A 64 -14.26 -14.86 13.65
C ILE A 64 -14.23 -14.08 12.35
N ASN A 65 -14.38 -12.76 12.42
CA ASN A 65 -14.20 -11.89 11.26
C ASN A 65 -12.72 -11.78 10.92
N VAL A 66 -12.39 -12.15 9.69
CA VAL A 66 -11.06 -12.02 9.11
C VAL A 66 -11.13 -11.15 7.86
N TYR A 67 -10.06 -10.41 7.61
CA TYR A 67 -9.99 -9.37 6.60
C TYR A 67 -8.92 -9.71 5.57
N SER A 68 -9.11 -9.23 4.35
CA SER A 68 -8.15 -9.36 3.25
C SER A 68 -8.12 -8.08 2.45
N ALA A 69 -6.96 -7.72 1.90
CA ALA A 69 -6.83 -6.57 1.02
C ALA A 69 -7.62 -6.80 -0.28
N VAL A 70 -8.43 -5.82 -0.66
CA VAL A 70 -9.06 -5.75 -1.99
C VAL A 70 -8.21 -4.90 -2.92
N LEU A 71 -7.50 -3.90 -2.37
CA LEU A 71 -6.56 -3.11 -3.15
C LEU A 71 -5.25 -3.86 -3.40
N GLU A 72 -4.82 -3.86 -4.66
CA GLU A 72 -3.54 -4.38 -5.09
C GLU A 72 -2.38 -3.47 -4.63
N LYS A 73 -1.30 -4.08 -4.14
CA LYS A 73 -0.15 -3.38 -3.57
C LYS A 73 0.47 -2.39 -4.56
N VAL A 74 0.83 -2.88 -5.75
CA VAL A 74 1.55 -2.07 -6.77
C VAL A 74 0.68 -0.93 -7.26
N GLY A 75 -0.59 -1.21 -7.60
CA GLY A 75 -1.53 -0.19 -8.08
C GLY A 75 -1.79 0.90 -7.04
N THR A 76 -1.91 0.52 -5.76
CA THR A 76 -2.13 1.46 -4.65
C THR A 76 -0.94 2.38 -4.45
N LEU A 77 0.28 1.84 -4.44
CA LEU A 77 1.49 2.65 -4.27
C LEU A 77 1.73 3.58 -5.47
N ALA A 78 1.46 3.13 -6.69
CA ALA A 78 1.53 3.98 -7.88
C ALA A 78 0.52 5.13 -7.84
N ALA A 79 -0.71 4.87 -7.38
CA ALA A 79 -1.72 5.91 -7.17
C ALA A 79 -1.28 6.93 -6.10
N PHE A 80 -0.71 6.46 -4.99
CA PHE A 80 -0.19 7.31 -3.92
C PHE A 80 0.97 8.19 -4.39
N ALA A 81 1.91 7.63 -5.16
CA ALA A 81 3.03 8.37 -5.74
C ALA A 81 2.55 9.46 -6.71
N ARG A 82 1.62 9.13 -7.61
CA ARG A 82 1.03 10.09 -8.56
C ARG A 82 0.33 11.24 -7.84
N ASP A 83 -0.42 10.90 -6.81
CA ASP A 83 -1.16 11.86 -6.01
C ASP A 83 -0.24 12.81 -5.23
N PHE A 84 0.82 12.29 -4.64
CA PHE A 84 1.87 13.11 -4.01
C PHE A 84 2.51 14.06 -5.02
N GLY A 85 2.92 13.54 -6.19
CA GLY A 85 3.51 14.35 -7.25
C GLY A 85 2.61 15.50 -7.68
N ARG A 86 1.31 15.25 -7.84
CA ARG A 86 0.35 16.28 -8.25
C ARG A 86 -0.02 17.26 -7.14
N ARG A 87 -0.28 16.79 -5.91
CA ARG A 87 -0.84 17.63 -4.84
C ARG A 87 0.20 18.34 -3.96
N VAL A 88 1.40 17.77 -3.85
CA VAL A 88 2.44 18.31 -2.96
C VAL A 88 3.55 18.94 -3.78
N MET A 89 3.99 18.25 -4.84
CA MET A 89 5.10 18.72 -5.68
C MET A 89 4.63 19.58 -6.87
N GLU A 90 3.30 19.71 -7.08
CA GLU A 90 2.69 20.46 -8.18
C GLU A 90 3.24 20.07 -9.57
N LEU A 91 3.54 18.78 -9.75
CA LEU A 91 4.03 18.23 -11.01
C LEU A 91 2.86 17.74 -11.87
N ASP A 92 2.85 18.19 -13.13
CA ASP A 92 1.91 17.71 -14.15
C ASP A 92 2.37 16.42 -14.85
N ALA A 93 3.62 16.00 -14.61
CA ALA A 93 4.24 14.81 -15.18
C ALA A 93 4.46 13.71 -14.11
N PRO A 94 4.66 12.43 -14.51
CA PRO A 94 5.03 11.36 -13.57
C PRO A 94 6.25 11.73 -12.73
N LEU A 95 6.29 11.25 -11.47
CA LEU A 95 7.43 11.50 -10.59
C LEU A 95 8.74 10.98 -11.24
N PRO A 96 9.77 11.82 -11.38
CA PRO A 96 11.06 11.39 -11.89
C PRO A 96 11.65 10.29 -11.00
N VAL A 97 12.18 9.22 -11.59
CA VAL A 97 12.84 8.12 -10.85
C VAL A 97 13.99 8.64 -9.98
N ALA A 98 14.66 9.71 -10.41
CA ALA A 98 15.69 10.41 -9.66
C ALA A 98 15.23 10.93 -8.28
N MET A 99 13.94 11.13 -8.04
CA MET A 99 13.42 11.55 -6.73
C MET A 99 13.58 10.47 -5.65
N PHE A 100 13.79 9.22 -6.05
CA PHE A 100 13.97 8.10 -5.14
C PHE A 100 15.45 7.79 -4.83
N THR A 101 16.39 8.46 -5.52
CA THR A 101 17.83 8.29 -5.30
C THR A 101 18.22 8.95 -3.97
N GLY A 102 18.40 8.15 -2.92
CA GLY A 102 18.68 8.61 -1.55
C GLY A 102 17.67 8.10 -0.51
N SER A 103 16.57 7.50 -0.93
CA SER A 103 15.73 6.69 -0.05
C SER A 103 16.36 5.31 0.17
N LYS A 104 16.12 4.66 1.32
CA LYS A 104 16.52 3.24 1.56
C LYS A 104 15.88 2.24 0.57
N LEU A 105 15.11 2.71 -0.41
CA LEU A 105 14.37 1.91 -1.40
C LEU A 105 15.19 1.62 -2.67
N VAL A 106 16.37 2.22 -2.80
CA VAL A 106 17.25 2.00 -3.95
C VAL A 106 18.69 1.98 -3.45
N ASP A 107 19.14 0.82 -2.99
CA ASP A 107 20.57 0.58 -2.84
C ASP A 107 21.22 0.32 -4.22
N GLN A 108 22.55 0.28 -4.27
CA GLN A 108 23.28 0.09 -5.53
C GLN A 108 22.87 -1.21 -6.26
N LYS A 109 22.44 -2.23 -5.51
CA LYS A 109 22.05 -3.54 -6.04
C LYS A 109 20.64 -3.51 -6.63
N GLU A 110 19.71 -2.83 -5.98
CA GLU A 110 18.37 -2.57 -6.52
C GLU A 110 18.43 -1.71 -7.79
N LEU A 111 19.32 -0.71 -7.83
CA LEU A 111 19.59 0.10 -9.03
C LEU A 111 20.03 -0.77 -10.20
N THR A 112 21.02 -1.64 -10.00
CA THR A 112 21.49 -2.56 -11.05
C THR A 112 20.42 -3.54 -11.49
N GLN A 113 19.58 -4.03 -10.58
CA GLN A 113 18.42 -4.86 -10.95
C GLN A 113 17.39 -4.08 -11.76
N LEU A 114 17.14 -2.82 -11.42
CA LEU A 114 16.20 -1.97 -12.16
C LEU A 114 16.72 -1.68 -13.57
N GLU A 115 18.01 -1.38 -13.71
CA GLU A 115 18.69 -1.21 -15.00
C GLU A 115 18.60 -2.48 -15.85
N GLN A 116 18.81 -3.65 -15.23
CA GLN A 116 18.67 -4.94 -15.91
C GLN A 116 17.22 -5.17 -16.38
N MET A 117 16.23 -4.91 -15.52
CA MET A 117 14.82 -5.04 -15.88
C MET A 117 14.39 -4.06 -16.98
N LEU A 118 14.97 -2.86 -17.04
CA LEU A 118 14.73 -1.90 -18.12
C LEU A 118 15.38 -2.34 -19.45
N ASN A 119 16.58 -2.91 -19.39
CA ASN A 119 17.26 -3.46 -20.57
C ASN A 119 16.54 -4.71 -21.10
N ASP A 120 15.96 -5.51 -20.21
CA ASP A 120 15.19 -6.70 -20.54
C ASP A 120 13.73 -6.37 -20.85
N TRP A 121 13.30 -5.12 -20.67
CA TRP A 121 11.94 -4.69 -20.99
C TRP A 121 11.77 -4.75 -22.51
N PRO A 122 10.85 -5.57 -23.04
CA PRO A 122 10.62 -5.61 -24.48
C PRO A 122 10.13 -4.22 -24.88
N ALA A 123 10.92 -3.52 -25.69
CA ALA A 123 10.40 -2.40 -26.44
C ALA A 123 9.22 -2.96 -27.23
N ASP A 124 8.03 -2.39 -27.05
CA ASP A 124 6.84 -2.76 -27.82
C ASP A 124 7.25 -2.87 -29.29
N SER A 125 7.22 -4.09 -29.82
CA SER A 125 7.30 -4.33 -31.25
C SER A 125 5.97 -3.85 -31.83
N GLU A 126 5.99 -2.60 -32.30
CA GLU A 126 5.04 -1.89 -33.20
C GLU A 126 3.54 -2.09 -33.01
#